data_AF-E2BF73-F1
#
_entry.id   AF-E2BF73-F1
#
_cell.length_a   1.000
_cell.length_b   1.000
_cell.length_c   1.000
_cell.angle_alpha   90.00
_cell.angle_beta   90.00
_cell.angle_gamma   90.00
#
_symmetry.space_group_name_H-M   'P 1'
#
loop_
_entity.id
_entity.type
_entity.pdbx_description
1 polymer ?
#
loop_
_entity_poly.entity_id
_entity_poly.type
_entity_poly.pdbx_seq_one_letter_code
_entity_poly.pdbx_strand_id
1 'polypeptide(L)'
;MEQCAIMSYFKDSDTINLTNLHAALTQIFDKIFLRDFCITDITNPGQKRLRRQAKYLANFILYTMQKKLEFNDRIDEIHARSRLLEELKDKKAQIVESVNRKTLHEEKQLSLMKKLESDMQHMQLKIEKNNKGELELEVIRNKAEKENQEAKELCVSVKTTVMRLSKVIEGLQSEVVHSPERFQLRLNELEEQKNLKMEERVIMQEAIQDKKHSIKKIETELNVVQKMNDELATLKTIYEQNQKAQSDIIKKHIESLKNTWIEHQNRLAVYKVQVNTEKNEIQSRHEEDIARLRDLHERLLSEKELKTAQLCTKKVGFNAKCLKRNQLHEEIRRKEEKSSALVHSLQEIYNNEIADELELREAYKGL
;
A
#
# COMPACT_ATOMS: atom_id res chain seq x y z
N MET A 1 62.02 -56.65 -16.16
CA MET A 1 61.40 -56.07 -14.96
C MET A 1 62.39 -55.01 -14.48
N GLU A 2 62.17 -53.70 -14.48
CA GLU A 2 60.99 -52.86 -14.25
C GLU A 2 61.13 -51.54 -15.02
N GLN A 3 60.53 -51.38 -16.21
CA GLN A 3 60.30 -50.05 -16.82
C GLN A 3 58.95 -49.94 -17.55
N CYS A 4 58.04 -50.89 -17.32
CA CYS A 4 56.66 -50.86 -17.83
C CYS A 4 55.63 -50.56 -16.74
N ALA A 5 55.98 -49.79 -15.72
CA ALA A 5 55.06 -49.40 -14.67
C ALA A 5 54.71 -47.92 -14.82
N ILE A 6 53.42 -47.67 -15.09
CA ILE A 6 52.72 -46.39 -15.18
C ILE A 6 52.61 -45.82 -16.61
N MET A 7 51.99 -46.57 -17.52
CA MET A 7 51.15 -45.93 -18.56
C MET A 7 49.81 -45.59 -17.89
N SER A 8 49.76 -44.44 -17.22
CA SER A 8 48.48 -43.86 -16.79
C SER A 8 47.67 -43.54 -18.04
N TYR A 9 46.57 -44.26 -18.26
CA TYR A 9 45.57 -43.91 -19.27
C TYR A 9 45.08 -42.49 -19.00
N PHE A 10 45.65 -41.50 -19.68
CA PHE A 10 45.08 -40.15 -19.70
C PHE A 10 43.79 -40.24 -20.49
N LYS A 11 42.66 -39.94 -19.85
CA LYS A 11 41.40 -39.81 -20.59
C LYS A 11 41.52 -38.58 -21.49
N ASP A 12 40.83 -38.55 -22.62
CA ASP A 12 40.79 -37.35 -23.48
C ASP A 12 40.42 -36.08 -22.68
N SER A 13 39.62 -36.24 -21.62
CA SER A 13 39.33 -35.21 -20.63
C SER A 13 40.57 -34.58 -19.97
N ASP A 14 41.61 -35.35 -19.68
CA ASP A 14 42.83 -34.87 -19.01
C ASP A 14 43.67 -34.02 -19.95
N THR A 15 43.76 -34.42 -21.23
CA THR A 15 44.42 -33.64 -22.28
C THR A 15 43.67 -32.35 -22.58
N ILE A 16 42.33 -32.40 -22.61
CA ILE A 16 41.47 -31.22 -22.76
C ILE A 16 41.66 -30.27 -21.57
N ASN A 17 41.66 -30.78 -20.34
CA ASN A 17 41.87 -29.98 -19.14
C ASN A 17 43.25 -29.33 -19.10
N LEU A 18 44.31 -30.06 -19.49
CA LEU A 18 45.66 -29.51 -19.58
C LEU A 18 45.76 -28.42 -20.64
N THR A 19 45.13 -28.61 -21.79
CA THR A 19 45.09 -27.63 -22.88
C THR A 19 44.35 -26.35 -22.44
N ASN A 20 43.21 -26.50 -21.78
CA ASN A 20 42.44 -25.39 -21.23
C ASN A 20 43.22 -24.62 -20.15
N LEU A 21 43.90 -25.34 -19.26
CA LEU A 21 44.76 -24.75 -18.24
C LEU A 21 45.92 -23.97 -18.85
N HIS A 22 46.60 -24.56 -19.83
CA HIS A 22 47.67 -23.89 -20.58
C HIS A 22 47.16 -22.62 -21.26
N ALA A 23 46.02 -22.69 -21.95
CA ALA A 23 45.43 -21.53 -22.61
C ALA A 23 45.06 -20.41 -21.63
N ALA A 24 44.44 -20.75 -20.50
CA ALA A 24 44.06 -19.79 -19.47
C ALA A 24 45.29 -19.13 -18.83
N LEU A 25 46.30 -19.92 -18.46
CA LEU A 25 47.53 -19.41 -17.87
C LEU A 25 48.32 -18.55 -18.86
N THR A 26 48.39 -18.94 -20.14
CA THR A 26 49.06 -18.15 -21.17
C THR A 26 48.45 -16.75 -21.27
N GLN A 27 47.11 -16.66 -21.31
CA GLN A 27 46.41 -15.38 -21.37
C GLN A 27 46.67 -14.51 -20.12
N ILE A 28 46.73 -15.11 -18.94
CA ILE A 28 47.05 -14.40 -17.70
C ILE A 28 48.50 -13.92 -17.74
N PHE A 29 49.42 -14.80 -18.10
CA PHE A 29 50.85 -14.54 -18.14
C PHE A 29 51.20 -13.45 -19.17
N ASP A 30 50.58 -13.46 -20.34
CA ASP A 30 50.73 -12.41 -21.35
C ASP A 30 50.35 -11.03 -20.81
N LYS A 31 49.26 -10.94 -20.03
CA LYS A 31 48.79 -9.70 -19.39
C LYS A 31 49.70 -9.22 -18.26
N ILE A 32 50.53 -10.08 -17.68
CA ILE A 32 51.51 -9.74 -16.65
C ILE A 32 52.95 -9.76 -17.19
N PHE A 33 53.09 -9.57 -18.50
CA PHE A 33 54.37 -9.42 -19.21
C PHE A 33 55.26 -10.67 -19.24
N LEU A 34 54.67 -11.85 -19.08
CA LEU A 34 55.34 -13.15 -19.19
C LEU A 34 54.85 -13.88 -20.45
N ARG A 35 55.51 -13.61 -21.59
CA ARG A 35 55.07 -14.11 -22.91
C ARG A 35 55.66 -15.46 -23.31
N ASP A 36 56.60 -15.98 -22.53
CA ASP A 36 57.32 -17.21 -22.85
C ASP A 36 56.71 -18.46 -22.23
N PHE A 37 55.51 -18.40 -21.61
CA PHE A 37 54.86 -19.54 -20.96
C PHE A 37 54.54 -20.67 -21.96
N CYS A 38 54.85 -21.91 -21.60
CA CYS A 38 54.61 -23.07 -22.46
C CYS A 38 54.07 -24.27 -21.66
N ILE A 39 53.52 -25.26 -22.36
CA ILE A 39 52.90 -26.44 -21.74
C ILE A 39 53.87 -27.24 -20.84
N THR A 40 55.17 -27.23 -21.16
CA THR A 40 56.20 -27.88 -20.33
C THR A 40 56.39 -27.20 -18.98
N ASP A 41 55.99 -25.93 -18.82
CA ASP A 41 56.00 -25.26 -17.52
C ASP A 41 54.94 -25.80 -16.56
N ILE A 42 53.92 -26.50 -17.09
CA ILE A 42 52.89 -27.16 -16.30
C ILE A 42 53.31 -28.59 -16.00
N THR A 43 53.77 -29.33 -17.02
CA THR A 43 54.04 -30.77 -16.90
C THR A 43 55.42 -31.10 -16.35
N ASN A 44 56.41 -30.22 -16.53
CA ASN A 44 57.78 -30.42 -16.04
C ASN A 44 58.48 -29.08 -15.75
N PRO A 45 58.08 -28.36 -14.69
CA PRO A 45 58.58 -27.03 -14.41
C PRO A 45 60.06 -27.03 -13.99
N GLY A 46 60.89 -26.31 -14.73
CA GLY A 46 62.26 -26.01 -14.29
C GLY A 46 62.25 -25.09 -13.06
N GLN A 47 63.02 -25.42 -12.01
CA GLN A 47 63.01 -24.67 -10.73
C GLN A 47 63.21 -23.16 -10.87
N LYS A 48 64.15 -22.72 -11.72
CA LYS A 48 64.42 -21.29 -11.98
C LYS A 48 63.23 -20.60 -12.66
N ARG A 49 62.58 -21.30 -13.59
CA ARG A 49 61.49 -20.79 -14.42
C ARG A 49 60.18 -20.72 -13.63
N LEU A 50 59.89 -21.76 -12.85
CA LEU A 50 58.79 -21.77 -11.90
C LEU A 50 58.92 -20.64 -10.86
N ARG A 51 60.10 -20.45 -10.28
CA ARG A 51 60.34 -19.36 -9.32
C ARG A 51 60.11 -17.99 -9.96
N ARG A 52 60.53 -17.79 -11.21
CA ARG A 52 60.27 -16.55 -11.96
C ARG A 52 58.76 -16.35 -12.16
N GLN A 53 58.05 -17.36 -12.68
CA GLN A 53 56.60 -17.29 -12.91
C GLN A 53 55.82 -17.00 -11.61
N ALA A 54 56.15 -17.71 -10.52
CA ALA A 54 55.55 -17.47 -9.21
C ALA A 54 55.81 -16.06 -8.68
N LYS A 55 57.01 -15.50 -8.90
CA LYS A 55 57.33 -14.11 -8.52
C LYS A 55 56.46 -13.10 -9.28
N TYR A 56 56.29 -13.26 -10.59
CA TYR A 56 55.44 -12.39 -11.39
C TYR A 56 53.97 -12.47 -10.95
N LEU A 57 53.46 -13.67 -10.69
CA LEU A 57 52.11 -13.88 -10.16
C LEU A 57 51.94 -13.23 -8.79
N ALA A 58 52.87 -13.43 -7.86
CA ALA A 58 52.81 -12.84 -6.53
C ALA A 58 52.82 -11.31 -6.59
N ASN A 59 53.66 -10.72 -7.44
CA ASN A 59 53.70 -9.27 -7.66
C ASN A 59 52.39 -8.75 -8.26
N PHE A 60 51.81 -9.46 -9.23
CA PHE A 60 50.53 -9.09 -9.80
C PHE A 60 49.40 -9.18 -8.76
N ILE A 61 49.36 -10.24 -7.96
CA ILE A 61 48.38 -10.39 -6.89
C ILE A 61 48.50 -9.23 -5.90
N LEU A 62 49.71 -8.92 -5.43
CA LEU A 62 49.94 -7.78 -4.52
C LEU A 62 49.47 -6.45 -5.14
N TYR A 63 49.80 -6.21 -6.40
CA TYR A 63 49.33 -5.03 -7.14
C TYR A 63 47.81 -4.99 -7.22
N THR A 64 47.15 -6.10 -7.57
CA THR A 64 45.69 -6.15 -7.64
C THR A 64 45.02 -5.96 -6.28
N MET A 65 45.59 -6.49 -5.20
CA MET A 65 45.06 -6.28 -3.85
C MET A 65 45.15 -4.81 -3.44
N GLN A 66 46.28 -4.14 -3.73
CA GLN A 66 46.44 -2.70 -3.48
C GLN A 66 45.49 -1.87 -4.34
N LYS A 67 45.40 -2.17 -5.64
CA LYS A 67 44.49 -1.48 -6.56
C LYS A 67 43.02 -1.72 -6.26
N LYS A 68 42.65 -2.90 -5.73
CA LYS A 68 41.28 -3.19 -5.31
C LYS A 68 40.79 -2.18 -4.26
N LEU A 69 41.66 -1.75 -3.34
CA LEU A 69 41.32 -0.75 -2.34
C LEU A 69 40.90 0.59 -2.97
N GLU A 70 41.53 0.99 -4.08
CA GLU A 70 41.17 2.20 -4.83
C GLU A 70 39.77 2.12 -5.48
N PHE A 71 39.22 0.90 -5.62
CA PHE A 71 37.88 0.67 -6.17
C PHE A 71 36.83 0.36 -5.11
N ASN A 72 37.20 0.23 -3.83
CA ASN A 72 36.25 -0.13 -2.78
C ASN A 72 35.09 0.86 -2.70
N ASP A 73 35.35 2.16 -2.74
CA ASP A 73 34.30 3.18 -2.70
C ASP A 73 33.28 3.01 -3.84
N ARG A 74 33.75 2.67 -5.05
CA ARG A 74 32.87 2.41 -6.21
C ARG A 74 32.09 1.10 -6.05
N ILE A 75 32.72 0.07 -5.49
CA ILE A 75 32.07 -1.22 -5.22
C ILE A 75 30.99 -1.02 -4.15
N ASP A 76 31.27 -0.27 -3.10
CA ASP A 76 30.32 0.07 -2.04
C ASP A 76 29.17 0.92 -2.56
N GLU A 77 29.44 1.87 -3.46
CA GLU A 77 28.41 2.64 -4.16
C GLU A 77 27.50 1.73 -5.02
N ILE A 78 28.07 0.76 -5.75
CA ILE A 78 27.30 -0.23 -6.52
C ILE A 78 26.44 -1.07 -5.59
N HIS A 79 26.97 -1.55 -4.47
CA HIS A 79 26.20 -2.33 -3.50
C HIS A 79 25.10 -1.50 -2.82
N ALA A 80 25.37 -0.23 -2.50
CA ALA A 80 24.38 0.68 -1.95
C ALA A 80 23.24 0.94 -2.96
N ARG A 81 23.57 1.20 -4.22
CA ARG A 81 22.57 1.36 -5.30
C ARG A 81 21.77 0.08 -5.53
N SER A 82 22.41 -1.08 -5.48
CA SER A 82 21.73 -2.37 -5.61
C SER A 82 20.74 -2.61 -4.47
N ARG A 83 21.10 -2.28 -3.22
CA ARG A 83 20.19 -2.37 -2.07
C ARG A 83 19.00 -1.43 -2.22
N LEU A 84 19.26 -0.17 -2.60
CA LEU A 84 18.20 0.81 -2.85
C LEU A 84 17.24 0.34 -3.96
N LEU A 85 17.75 -0.29 -5.02
CA LEU A 85 16.93 -0.83 -6.09
C LEU A 85 15.98 -1.92 -5.58
N GLU A 86 16.47 -2.85 -4.77
CA GLU A 86 15.63 -3.91 -4.20
C GLU A 86 14.59 -3.34 -3.21
N GLU A 87 14.97 -2.39 -2.36
CA GLU A 87 14.01 -1.70 -1.49
C GLU A 87 12.90 -0.99 -2.29
N LEU A 88 13.24 -0.38 -3.43
CA LEU A 88 12.26 0.24 -4.32
C LEU A 88 11.35 -0.78 -5.01
N LYS A 89 11.87 -1.96 -5.38
CA LYS A 89 11.05 -3.05 -5.91
C LYS A 89 10.05 -3.56 -4.86
N ASP A 90 10.51 -3.75 -3.63
CA ASP A 90 9.65 -4.20 -2.52
C ASP A 90 8.56 -3.18 -2.22
N LYS A 91 8.91 -1.88 -2.14
CA LYS A 91 7.93 -0.79 -1.98
C LYS A 91 6.92 -0.77 -3.12
N LYS A 92 7.37 -0.95 -4.37
CA LYS A 92 6.48 -1.03 -5.53
C LYS A 92 5.50 -2.21 -5.40
N ALA A 93 5.99 -3.39 -5.00
CA ALA A 93 5.15 -4.57 -4.82
C ALA A 93 4.06 -4.33 -3.73
N GLN A 94 4.45 -3.74 -2.60
CA GLN A 94 3.52 -3.39 -1.52
C GLN A 94 2.45 -2.38 -1.96
N ILE A 95 2.84 -1.37 -2.75
CA ILE A 95 1.90 -0.39 -3.30
C ILE A 95 0.91 -1.06 -4.25
N VAL A 96 1.39 -1.91 -5.17
CA VAL A 96 0.52 -2.65 -6.10
C VAL A 96 -0.47 -3.54 -5.35
N GLU A 97 -0.02 -4.25 -4.32
CA GLU A 97 -0.90 -5.08 -3.49
C GLU A 97 -1.94 -4.24 -2.72
N SER A 98 -1.55 -3.06 -2.22
CA SER A 98 -2.47 -2.13 -1.57
C SER A 98 -3.54 -1.61 -2.53
N VAL A 99 -3.15 -1.23 -3.75
CA VAL A 99 -4.06 -0.78 -4.80
C VAL A 99 -5.04 -1.91 -5.16
N ASN A 100 -4.55 -3.12 -5.43
CA ASN A 100 -5.40 -4.26 -5.75
C ASN A 100 -6.40 -4.58 -4.63
N ARG A 101 -5.98 -4.49 -3.35
CA ARG A 101 -6.90 -4.67 -2.21
C ARG A 101 -8.00 -3.61 -2.18
N LYS A 102 -7.68 -2.35 -2.48
CA LYS A 102 -8.67 -1.26 -2.56
C LYS A 102 -9.64 -1.49 -3.72
N THR A 103 -9.15 -1.81 -4.91
CA THR A 103 -9.99 -2.08 -6.08
C THR A 103 -10.93 -3.26 -5.82
N LEU A 104 -10.44 -4.36 -5.23
CA LEU A 104 -11.28 -5.50 -4.87
C LEU A 104 -12.35 -5.12 -3.83
N HIS A 105 -12.03 -4.23 -2.88
CA HIS A 105 -13.01 -3.74 -1.92
C HIS A 105 -14.09 -2.90 -2.61
N GLU A 106 -13.71 -2.00 -3.51
CA GLU A 106 -14.63 -1.17 -4.30
C GLU A 106 -15.55 -2.03 -5.16
N GLU A 107 -15.04 -3.05 -5.83
CA GLU A 107 -15.83 -4.01 -6.61
C GLU A 107 -16.86 -4.75 -5.75
N LYS A 108 -16.46 -5.18 -4.54
CA LYS A 108 -17.39 -5.81 -3.58
C LYS A 108 -18.48 -4.87 -3.12
N GLN A 109 -18.14 -3.61 -2.84
CA GLN A 109 -19.13 -2.59 -2.48
C GLN A 109 -20.10 -2.31 -3.64
N LEU A 110 -19.59 -2.21 -4.87
CA LEU A 110 -20.41 -2.01 -6.06
C LEU A 110 -21.37 -3.19 -6.29
N SER A 111 -20.88 -4.42 -6.09
CA SER A 111 -21.73 -5.62 -6.15
C SER A 111 -22.82 -5.62 -5.08
N LEU A 112 -22.51 -5.16 -3.86
CA LEU A 112 -23.48 -5.05 -2.79
C LEU A 112 -24.54 -3.98 -3.10
N MET A 113 -24.13 -2.82 -3.62
CA MET A 113 -25.06 -1.77 -4.06
C MET A 113 -26.02 -2.27 -5.13
N LYS A 114 -25.52 -2.97 -6.17
CA LYS A 114 -26.38 -3.56 -7.21
C LYS A 114 -27.38 -4.57 -6.65
N LYS A 115 -26.98 -5.38 -5.66
CA LYS A 115 -27.87 -6.33 -4.99
C LYS A 115 -28.98 -5.60 -4.23
N LEU A 116 -28.62 -4.58 -3.44
CA LEU A 116 -29.59 -3.78 -2.70
C LEU A 116 -30.56 -3.05 -3.63
N GLU A 117 -30.08 -2.53 -4.76
CA GLU A 117 -30.91 -1.88 -5.77
C GLU A 117 -31.92 -2.87 -6.37
N SER A 118 -31.50 -4.09 -6.69
CA SER A 118 -32.39 -5.16 -7.14
C SER A 118 -33.43 -5.54 -6.07
N ASP A 119 -33.03 -5.63 -4.81
CA ASP A 119 -33.93 -5.94 -3.69
C ASP A 119 -34.97 -4.83 -3.48
N MET A 120 -34.56 -3.56 -3.62
CA MET A 120 -35.47 -2.40 -3.56
C MET A 120 -36.49 -2.42 -4.69
N GLN A 121 -36.06 -2.69 -5.93
CA GLN A 121 -36.98 -2.82 -7.08
C GLN A 121 -37.98 -3.96 -6.87
N HIS A 122 -37.52 -5.11 -6.37
CA HIS A 122 -38.40 -6.24 -6.07
C HIS A 122 -39.43 -5.87 -4.98
N MET A 123 -39.03 -5.16 -3.93
CA MET A 123 -39.95 -4.70 -2.88
C MET A 123 -40.95 -3.68 -3.39
N GLN A 124 -40.54 -2.75 -4.27
CA GLN A 124 -41.46 -1.80 -4.92
C GLN A 124 -42.53 -2.53 -5.74
N LEU A 125 -42.16 -3.51 -6.57
CA LEU A 125 -43.11 -4.33 -7.32
C LEU A 125 -44.09 -5.08 -6.40
N LYS A 126 -43.62 -5.55 -5.25
CA LYS A 126 -44.46 -6.24 -4.27
C LYS A 126 -45.46 -5.27 -3.61
N ILE A 127 -45.03 -4.05 -3.31
CA ILE A 127 -45.90 -2.98 -2.79
C ILE A 127 -46.97 -2.63 -3.82
N GLU A 128 -46.60 -2.40 -5.09
CA GLU A 128 -47.57 -2.11 -6.15
C GLU A 128 -48.61 -3.21 -6.31
N LYS A 129 -48.19 -4.48 -6.27
CA LYS A 129 -49.09 -5.63 -6.33
C LYS A 129 -50.04 -5.66 -5.13
N ASN A 130 -49.54 -5.40 -3.92
CA ASN A 130 -50.36 -5.36 -2.72
C ASN A 130 -51.38 -4.22 -2.76
N ASN A 131 -50.96 -3.01 -3.17
CA ASN A 131 -51.86 -1.86 -3.30
C ASN A 131 -53.00 -2.13 -4.29
N LYS A 132 -52.69 -2.82 -5.40
CA LYS A 132 -53.72 -3.25 -6.35
C LYS A 132 -54.71 -4.22 -5.73
N GLY A 133 -54.22 -5.21 -4.96
CA GLY A 133 -55.07 -6.14 -4.22
C GLY A 133 -55.92 -5.47 -3.14
N GLU A 134 -55.38 -4.44 -2.47
CA GLU A 134 -56.12 -3.65 -1.49
C GLU A 134 -57.28 -2.87 -2.14
N LEU A 135 -57.04 -2.23 -3.28
CA LEU A 135 -58.09 -1.59 -4.09
C LEU A 135 -59.20 -2.57 -4.51
N GLU A 136 -58.84 -3.78 -4.93
CA GLU A 136 -59.81 -4.83 -5.28
C GLU A 136 -60.65 -5.25 -4.07
N LEU A 137 -60.02 -5.45 -2.91
CA LEU A 137 -60.71 -5.78 -1.65
C LEU A 137 -61.63 -4.66 -1.18
N GLU A 138 -61.21 -3.41 -1.33
CA GLU A 138 -62.01 -2.23 -1.00
C GLU A 138 -63.30 -2.17 -1.83
N VAL A 139 -63.22 -2.47 -3.13
CA VAL A 139 -64.40 -2.56 -4.00
C VAL A 139 -65.35 -3.68 -3.55
N ILE A 140 -64.81 -4.85 -3.22
CA ILE A 140 -65.62 -5.98 -2.72
C ILE A 140 -66.30 -5.63 -1.40
N ARG A 141 -65.57 -4.99 -0.47
CA ARG A 141 -66.11 -4.54 0.82
C ARG A 141 -67.28 -3.57 0.62
N ASN A 142 -67.10 -2.55 -0.22
CA ASN A 142 -68.15 -1.56 -0.46
C ASN A 142 -69.40 -2.19 -1.10
N LYS A 143 -69.23 -3.19 -1.96
CA LYS A 143 -70.35 -3.96 -2.52
C LYS A 143 -71.09 -4.75 -1.44
N ALA A 144 -70.36 -5.50 -0.60
CA ALA A 144 -70.95 -6.28 0.48
C ALA A 144 -71.66 -5.40 1.53
N GLU A 145 -71.11 -4.22 1.81
CA GLU A 145 -71.72 -3.27 2.73
C GLU A 145 -73.02 -2.70 2.17
N LYS A 146 -73.09 -2.43 0.86
CA LYS A 146 -74.33 -2.03 0.18
C LYS A 146 -75.39 -3.14 0.22
N GLU A 147 -75.01 -4.38 -0.09
CA GLU A 147 -75.91 -5.55 -0.02
C GLU A 147 -76.44 -5.76 1.41
N ASN A 148 -75.59 -5.58 2.43
CA ASN A 148 -75.98 -5.66 3.84
C ASN A 148 -76.97 -4.55 4.23
N GLN A 149 -76.77 -3.33 3.72
CA GLN A 149 -77.67 -2.21 3.96
C GLN A 149 -79.05 -2.46 3.34
N GLU A 150 -79.09 -2.96 2.10
CA GLU A 150 -80.35 -3.36 1.43
C GLU A 150 -81.07 -4.48 2.20
N ALA A 151 -80.34 -5.48 2.71
CA ALA A 151 -80.90 -6.55 3.52
C ALA A 151 -81.47 -6.04 4.87
N LYS A 152 -80.80 -5.08 5.53
CA LYS A 152 -81.31 -4.45 6.75
C LYS A 152 -82.60 -3.69 6.50
N GLU A 153 -82.69 -2.94 5.40
CA GLU A 153 -83.90 -2.20 5.02
C GLU A 153 -85.08 -3.16 4.74
N LEU A 154 -84.83 -4.26 4.02
CA LEU A 154 -85.78 -5.34 3.82
C LEU A 154 -86.25 -5.94 5.15
N CYS A 155 -85.34 -6.25 6.07
CA CYS A 155 -85.67 -6.83 7.37
C CYS A 155 -86.55 -5.88 8.21
N VAL A 156 -86.25 -4.58 8.20
CA VAL A 156 -87.08 -3.55 8.86
C VAL A 156 -88.49 -3.50 8.26
N SER A 157 -88.61 -3.59 6.93
CA SER A 157 -89.91 -3.62 6.23
C SER A 157 -90.73 -4.87 6.58
N VAL A 158 -90.10 -6.05 6.64
CA VAL A 158 -90.78 -7.29 7.02
C VAL A 158 -91.22 -7.21 8.48
N LYS A 159 -90.36 -6.74 9.38
CA LYS A 159 -90.68 -6.58 10.80
C LYS A 159 -91.88 -5.67 11.03
N THR A 160 -91.97 -4.54 10.31
CA THR A 160 -93.14 -3.64 10.39
C THR A 160 -94.41 -4.29 9.84
N THR A 161 -94.30 -5.10 8.78
CA THR A 161 -95.43 -5.83 8.21
C THR A 161 -95.97 -6.90 9.16
N VAL A 162 -95.06 -7.65 9.80
CA VAL A 162 -95.40 -8.66 10.82
C VAL A 162 -96.07 -8.01 12.02
N MET A 163 -95.53 -6.92 12.55
CA MET A 163 -96.15 -6.19 13.67
C MET A 163 -97.57 -5.70 13.33
N ARG A 164 -97.82 -5.29 12.09
CA ARG A 164 -99.16 -4.89 11.64
C ARG A 164 -100.12 -6.07 11.60
N LEU A 165 -99.68 -7.23 11.10
CA LEU A 165 -100.48 -8.45 11.07
C LEU A 165 -100.78 -8.98 12.48
N SER A 166 -99.81 -8.93 13.40
CA SER A 166 -100.03 -9.31 14.81
C SER A 166 -101.11 -8.46 15.47
N LYS A 167 -101.16 -7.14 15.21
CA LYS A 167 -102.23 -6.27 15.71
C LYS A 167 -103.62 -6.61 15.13
N VAL A 168 -103.68 -7.09 13.88
CA VAL A 168 -104.93 -7.53 13.24
C VAL A 168 -105.40 -8.87 13.84
N ILE A 169 -104.47 -9.77 14.15
CA ILE A 169 -104.76 -11.04 14.82
C ILE A 169 -105.28 -10.81 16.25
N GLU A 170 -104.66 -9.90 17.00
CA GLU A 170 -105.14 -9.51 18.35
C GLU A 170 -106.54 -8.87 18.31
N GLY A 171 -106.86 -8.12 17.26
CA GLY A 171 -108.22 -7.57 17.06
C GLY A 171 -109.26 -8.64 16.72
N LEU A 172 -108.90 -9.63 15.88
CA LEU A 172 -109.77 -10.76 15.51
C LEU A 172 -109.99 -11.74 16.68
N GLN A 173 -109.03 -11.85 17.60
CA GLN A 173 -109.18 -12.66 18.81
C GLN A 173 -110.04 -12.00 19.91
N SER A 174 -110.43 -10.72 19.76
CA SER A 174 -111.28 -10.00 20.72
C SER A 174 -112.79 -10.06 20.44
N GLU A 175 -113.24 -10.67 19.32
CA GLU A 175 -114.63 -10.58 18.84
C GLU A 175 -115.38 -11.92 18.76
N VAL A 176 -114.95 -12.95 19.49
CA VAL A 176 -115.72 -14.20 19.62
C VAL A 176 -115.67 -14.73 21.05
N VAL A 177 -116.78 -14.55 21.78
CA VAL A 177 -117.14 -15.43 22.89
C VAL A 177 -118.64 -15.64 22.86
N HIS A 178 -119.10 -16.89 22.82
CA HIS A 178 -120.03 -17.45 23.82
C HIS A 178 -120.28 -18.96 23.55
N SER A 179 -119.61 -19.78 24.37
CA SER A 179 -120.07 -20.99 25.10
C SER A 179 -121.19 -21.85 24.48
N PRO A 180 -121.02 -23.19 24.42
CA PRO A 180 -121.54 -24.03 25.50
C PRO A 180 -120.72 -25.31 25.76
N GLU A 181 -119.61 -25.24 26.50
CA GLU A 181 -118.78 -26.44 26.73
C GLU A 181 -118.05 -26.43 28.09
N ARG A 182 -118.66 -25.86 29.14
CA ARG A 182 -118.05 -25.69 30.47
C ARG A 182 -117.67 -26.98 31.21
N PHE A 183 -117.99 -28.16 30.68
CA PHE A 183 -117.60 -29.45 31.26
C PHE A 183 -116.69 -30.32 30.38
N GLN A 184 -116.51 -29.98 29.10
CA GLN A 184 -115.48 -30.57 28.21
C GLN A 184 -114.18 -29.74 28.24
N LEU A 185 -114.32 -28.41 28.31
CA LEU A 185 -113.22 -27.45 28.41
C LEU A 185 -112.36 -27.65 29.64
N ARG A 186 -112.90 -28.15 30.76
CA ARG A 186 -112.09 -28.38 31.97
C ARG A 186 -111.16 -29.59 31.84
N LEU A 187 -111.52 -30.59 31.03
CA LEU A 187 -110.70 -31.75 30.75
C LEU A 187 -109.63 -31.41 29.70
N ASN A 188 -110.01 -30.68 28.65
CA ASN A 188 -109.09 -30.16 27.63
C ASN A 188 -108.15 -29.09 28.21
N GLU A 189 -108.60 -28.14 29.05
CA GLU A 189 -107.75 -27.15 29.73
C GLU A 189 -106.66 -27.81 30.59
N LEU A 190 -106.96 -28.94 31.23
CA LEU A 190 -105.97 -29.67 32.03
C LEU A 190 -104.96 -30.40 31.13
N GLU A 191 -105.35 -30.85 29.94
CA GLU A 191 -104.47 -31.47 28.96
C GLU A 191 -103.65 -30.43 28.17
N GLU A 192 -104.22 -29.26 27.88
CA GLU A 192 -103.58 -28.09 27.30
C GLU A 192 -102.63 -27.42 28.30
N GLN A 193 -103.00 -27.29 29.58
CA GLN A 193 -102.07 -26.85 30.62
C GLN A 193 -100.92 -27.84 30.80
N LYS A 194 -101.16 -29.14 30.66
CA LYS A 194 -100.10 -30.16 30.70
C LYS A 194 -99.17 -30.01 29.49
N ASN A 195 -99.70 -29.80 28.29
CA ASN A 195 -98.90 -29.60 27.07
C ASN A 195 -98.17 -28.25 27.08
N LEU A 196 -98.80 -27.16 27.51
CA LEU A 196 -98.17 -25.85 27.71
C LEU A 196 -97.08 -25.90 28.79
N LYS A 197 -97.29 -26.62 29.88
CA LYS A 197 -96.25 -26.88 30.90
C LYS A 197 -95.12 -27.75 30.35
N MET A 198 -95.41 -28.62 29.38
CA MET A 198 -94.42 -29.46 28.70
C MET A 198 -93.62 -28.64 27.68
N GLU A 199 -94.26 -27.78 26.89
CA GLU A 199 -93.62 -26.81 26.00
C GLU A 199 -92.83 -25.75 26.78
N GLU A 200 -93.36 -25.20 27.88
CA GLU A 200 -92.59 -24.34 28.78
C GLU A 200 -91.36 -25.08 29.32
N ARG A 201 -91.48 -26.37 29.68
CA ARG A 201 -90.33 -27.17 30.10
C ARG A 201 -89.33 -27.39 28.97
N VAL A 202 -89.78 -27.58 27.73
CA VAL A 202 -88.92 -27.73 26.54
C VAL A 202 -88.22 -26.42 26.23
N ILE A 203 -88.93 -25.30 26.16
CA ILE A 203 -88.39 -23.95 25.95
C ILE A 203 -87.41 -23.59 27.06
N MET A 204 -87.71 -23.95 28.31
CA MET A 204 -86.84 -23.70 29.44
C MET A 204 -85.61 -24.63 29.42
N GLN A 205 -85.74 -25.88 28.94
CA GLN A 205 -84.60 -26.77 28.71
C GLN A 205 -83.72 -26.29 27.55
N GLU A 206 -84.31 -25.82 26.45
CA GLU A 206 -83.60 -25.21 25.31
C GLU A 206 -82.87 -23.94 25.76
N ALA A 207 -83.53 -23.05 26.49
CA ALA A 207 -82.90 -21.86 27.07
C ALA A 207 -81.77 -22.22 28.06
N ILE A 208 -81.92 -23.29 28.85
CA ILE A 208 -80.84 -23.80 29.72
C ILE A 208 -79.69 -24.36 28.87
N GLN A 209 -79.98 -25.09 27.78
CA GLN A 209 -78.96 -25.61 26.87
C GLN A 209 -78.21 -24.49 26.14
N ASP A 210 -78.92 -23.48 25.64
CA ASP A 210 -78.35 -22.29 24.99
C ASP A 210 -77.48 -21.49 25.95
N LYS A 211 -77.93 -21.34 27.21
CA LYS A 211 -77.13 -20.70 28.25
C LYS A 211 -75.89 -21.52 28.58
N LYS A 212 -75.98 -22.84 28.59
CA LYS A 212 -74.84 -23.75 28.77
C LYS A 212 -73.84 -23.67 27.60
N HIS A 213 -74.35 -23.53 26.37
CA HIS A 213 -73.54 -23.34 25.17
C HIS A 213 -72.84 -21.98 25.17
N SER A 214 -73.56 -20.92 25.55
CA SER A 214 -73.00 -19.57 25.71
C SER A 214 -71.91 -19.52 26.78
N ILE A 215 -72.11 -20.17 27.93
CA ILE A 215 -71.08 -20.28 28.98
C ILE A 215 -69.83 -20.98 28.44
N LYS A 216 -69.99 -22.10 27.72
CA LYS A 216 -68.85 -22.79 27.08
C LYS A 216 -68.11 -21.88 26.10
N LYS A 217 -68.83 -21.11 25.29
CA LYS A 217 -68.24 -20.18 24.32
C LYS A 217 -67.45 -19.07 25.03
N ILE A 218 -68.02 -18.50 26.09
CA ILE A 218 -67.34 -17.50 26.92
C ILE A 218 -66.09 -18.09 27.57
N GLU A 219 -66.14 -19.30 28.12
CA GLU A 219 -64.97 -19.98 28.69
C GLU A 219 -63.87 -20.19 27.64
N THR A 220 -64.22 -20.56 26.41
CA THR A 220 -63.22 -20.70 25.34
C THR A 220 -62.61 -19.37 24.92
N GLU A 221 -63.40 -18.30 24.81
CA GLU A 221 -62.90 -16.95 24.48
C GLU A 221 -61.99 -16.42 25.59
N LEU A 222 -62.38 -16.63 26.86
CA LEU A 222 -61.59 -16.19 28.02
C LEU A 222 -60.26 -16.93 28.11
N ASN A 223 -60.23 -18.22 27.76
CA ASN A 223 -59.01 -19.02 27.72
C ASN A 223 -58.04 -18.54 26.61
N VAL A 224 -58.56 -18.09 25.46
CA VAL A 224 -57.74 -17.48 24.40
C VAL A 224 -57.15 -16.14 24.85
N VAL A 225 -57.95 -15.28 25.51
CA VAL A 225 -57.48 -14.00 26.05
C VAL A 225 -56.39 -14.22 27.11
N GLN A 226 -56.57 -15.20 28.00
CA GLN A 226 -55.57 -15.57 29.00
C GLN A 226 -54.24 -15.97 28.33
N LYS A 227 -54.32 -16.82 27.30
CA LYS A 227 -53.15 -17.29 26.54
C LYS A 227 -52.41 -16.15 25.83
N MET A 228 -53.14 -15.22 25.21
CA MET A 228 -52.54 -14.05 24.58
C MET A 228 -51.87 -13.12 25.60
N ASN A 229 -52.46 -12.95 26.79
CA ASN A 229 -51.84 -12.15 27.85
C ASN A 229 -50.53 -12.77 28.36
N ASP A 230 -50.50 -14.10 28.51
CA ASP A 230 -49.27 -14.81 28.93
C ASP A 230 -48.16 -14.69 27.87
N GLU A 231 -48.51 -14.79 26.58
CA GLU A 231 -47.59 -14.58 25.45
C GLU A 231 -47.07 -13.13 25.40
N LEU A 232 -47.93 -12.15 25.66
CA LEU A 232 -47.55 -10.73 25.69
C LEU A 232 -46.61 -10.41 26.86
N ALA A 233 -46.84 -11.03 28.02
CA ALA A 233 -45.97 -10.92 29.18
C ALA A 233 -44.57 -11.52 28.94
N THR A 234 -44.50 -12.64 28.21
CA THR A 234 -43.21 -13.23 27.81
C THR A 234 -42.47 -12.33 26.82
N LEU A 235 -43.17 -11.80 25.82
CA LEU A 235 -42.61 -10.84 24.85
C LEU A 235 -42.05 -9.58 25.51
N LYS A 236 -42.77 -9.02 26.48
CA LYS A 236 -42.30 -7.86 27.26
C LYS A 236 -41.00 -8.16 28.00
N THR A 237 -40.91 -9.34 28.62
CA THR A 237 -39.71 -9.77 29.35
C THR A 237 -38.50 -9.95 28.42
N ILE A 238 -38.71 -10.55 27.24
CA ILE A 238 -37.68 -10.71 26.20
C ILE A 238 -37.21 -9.33 25.69
N TYR A 239 -38.13 -8.41 25.45
CA TYR A 239 -37.83 -7.06 25.01
C TYR A 239 -36.96 -6.30 26.03
N GLU A 240 -37.33 -6.33 27.31
CA GLU A 240 -36.57 -5.70 28.39
C GLU A 240 -35.15 -6.30 28.54
N GLN A 241 -35.01 -7.63 28.42
CA GLN A 241 -33.71 -8.29 28.44
C GLN A 241 -32.82 -7.89 27.24
N ASN A 242 -33.38 -7.84 26.04
CA ASN A 242 -32.65 -7.42 24.83
C ASN A 242 -32.21 -5.96 24.91
N GLN A 243 -33.06 -5.08 25.43
CA GLN A 243 -32.74 -3.66 25.58
C GLN A 243 -31.58 -3.45 26.56
N LYS A 244 -31.56 -4.21 27.66
CA LYS A 244 -30.47 -4.20 28.65
C LYS A 244 -29.16 -4.71 28.05
N ALA A 245 -29.20 -5.83 27.33
CA ALA A 245 -28.03 -6.39 26.66
C ALA A 245 -27.44 -5.44 25.60
N GLN A 246 -28.28 -4.79 24.78
CA GLN A 246 -27.81 -3.79 23.82
C GLN A 246 -27.17 -2.57 24.51
N SER A 247 -27.77 -2.08 25.60
CA SER A 247 -27.21 -0.96 26.37
C SER A 247 -25.81 -1.27 26.92
N ASP A 248 -25.61 -2.47 27.45
CA ASP A 248 -24.30 -2.89 27.97
C ASP A 248 -23.25 -3.07 26.86
N ILE A 249 -23.66 -3.56 25.68
CA ILE A 249 -22.78 -3.65 24.50
C ILE A 249 -22.36 -2.25 24.04
N ILE A 250 -23.29 -1.30 23.95
CA ILE A 250 -23.01 0.08 23.55
C ILE A 250 -22.05 0.74 24.55
N LYS A 251 -22.26 0.57 25.86
CA LYS A 251 -21.34 1.07 26.88
C LYS A 251 -19.92 0.53 26.72
N LYS A 252 -19.77 -0.78 26.47
CA LYS A 252 -18.44 -1.38 26.21
C LYS A 252 -17.78 -0.81 24.96
N HIS A 253 -18.54 -0.57 23.89
CA HIS A 253 -18.00 0.05 22.68
C HIS A 253 -17.55 1.49 22.91
N ILE A 254 -18.33 2.28 23.65
CA ILE A 254 -17.95 3.66 24.02
C ILE A 254 -16.65 3.66 24.83
N GLU A 255 -16.52 2.77 25.81
CA GLU A 255 -15.31 2.69 26.62
C GLU A 255 -14.09 2.25 25.81
N SER A 256 -14.26 1.29 24.89
CA SER A 256 -13.20 0.87 23.96
C SER A 256 -12.74 2.01 23.03
N LEU A 257 -13.69 2.78 22.48
CA LEU A 257 -13.37 3.94 21.65
C LEU A 257 -12.66 5.04 22.45
N LYS A 258 -13.04 5.25 23.71
CA LYS A 258 -12.38 6.21 24.59
C LYS A 258 -10.94 5.81 24.90
N ASN A 259 -10.69 4.53 25.14
CA ASN A 259 -9.34 4.02 25.40
C ASN A 259 -8.44 4.12 24.17
N THR A 260 -8.94 3.77 22.98
CA THR A 260 -8.19 3.92 21.72
C THR A 260 -7.89 5.38 21.40
N TRP A 261 -8.83 6.29 21.65
CA TRP A 261 -8.60 7.74 21.52
C TRP A 261 -7.45 8.22 22.41
N ILE A 262 -7.44 7.83 23.70
CA ILE A 262 -6.38 8.21 24.64
C ILE A 262 -5.02 7.64 24.19
N GLU A 263 -4.98 6.39 23.73
CA GLU A 263 -3.76 5.78 23.19
C GLU A 263 -3.22 6.54 21.98
N HIS A 264 -4.09 6.90 21.03
CA HIS A 264 -3.70 7.69 19.87
C HIS A 264 -3.18 9.08 20.27
N GLN A 265 -3.82 9.74 21.24
CA GLN A 265 -3.39 11.04 21.73
C GLN A 265 -1.99 10.96 22.38
N ASN A 266 -1.73 9.91 23.17
CA ASN A 266 -0.43 9.67 23.78
C ASN A 266 0.65 9.37 22.73
N ARG A 267 0.36 8.54 21.72
CA ARG A 267 1.28 8.28 20.62
C ARG A 267 1.63 9.57 19.86
N LEU A 268 0.65 10.42 19.62
CA LEU A 268 0.84 11.70 18.93
C LEU A 268 1.74 12.65 19.73
N ALA A 269 1.59 12.68 21.06
CA ALA A 269 2.49 13.44 21.94
C ALA A 269 3.94 12.94 21.86
N VAL A 270 4.14 11.61 21.90
CA VAL A 270 5.48 11.00 21.77
C VAL A 270 6.11 11.30 20.41
N TYR A 271 5.36 11.12 19.32
CA TYR A 271 5.85 11.45 17.97
C TYR A 271 6.25 12.93 17.84
N LYS A 272 5.48 13.84 18.43
CA LYS A 272 5.79 15.28 18.39
C LYS A 272 7.11 15.60 19.09
N VAL A 273 7.39 14.95 20.23
CA VAL A 273 8.67 15.09 20.93
C VAL A 273 9.81 14.51 20.08
N GLN A 274 9.62 13.31 19.53
CA GLN A 274 10.64 12.65 18.71
C GLN A 274 11.02 13.48 17.47
N VAL A 275 10.03 13.98 16.72
CA VAL A 275 10.26 14.82 15.53
C VAL A 275 11.01 16.10 15.88
N ASN A 276 10.70 16.72 17.03
CA ASN A 276 11.41 17.91 17.48
C ASN A 276 12.87 17.60 17.85
N THR A 277 13.13 16.48 18.51
CA THR A 277 14.51 16.05 18.83
C THR A 277 15.30 15.78 17.56
N GLU A 278 14.77 15.00 16.63
CA GLU A 278 15.41 14.71 15.34
C GLU A 278 15.69 15.98 14.53
N LYS A 279 14.73 16.93 14.51
CA LYS A 279 14.90 18.23 13.85
C LYS A 279 16.06 19.02 14.47
N ASN A 280 16.15 19.07 15.80
CA ASN A 280 17.21 19.80 16.49
C ASN A 280 18.58 19.16 16.26
N GLU A 281 18.68 17.82 16.24
CA GLU A 281 19.93 17.12 15.93
C GLU A 281 20.40 17.38 14.50
N ILE A 282 19.49 17.34 13.52
CA ILE A 282 19.81 17.63 12.12
C ILE A 282 20.28 19.08 11.98
N GLN A 283 19.61 20.02 12.64
CA GLN A 283 19.99 21.43 12.62
C GLN A 283 21.39 21.64 13.22
N SER A 284 21.69 21.02 14.36
CA SER A 284 23.03 21.11 14.98
C SER A 284 24.12 20.56 14.07
N ARG A 285 23.89 19.42 13.40
CA ARG A 285 24.85 18.85 12.43
C ARG A 285 25.09 19.79 11.24
N HIS A 286 24.04 20.40 10.70
CA HIS A 286 24.18 21.37 9.63
C HIS A 286 24.96 22.60 10.04
N GLU A 287 24.74 23.11 11.26
CA GLU A 287 25.48 24.25 11.79
C GLU A 287 26.97 23.91 11.97
N GLU A 288 27.30 22.71 12.47
CA GLU A 288 28.68 22.21 12.57
C GLU A 288 29.37 22.07 11.21
N ASP A 289 28.70 21.49 10.22
CA ASP A 289 29.26 21.32 8.87
C ASP A 289 29.51 22.66 8.18
N ILE A 290 28.59 23.62 8.33
CA ILE A 290 28.76 24.98 7.82
C ILE A 290 29.96 25.67 8.49
N ALA A 291 30.12 25.51 9.81
CA ALA A 291 31.28 26.06 10.52
C ALA A 291 32.60 25.48 10.00
N ARG A 292 32.68 24.14 9.83
CA ARG A 292 33.86 23.47 9.26
C ARG A 292 34.20 23.95 7.85
N LEU A 293 33.19 24.16 7.01
CA LEU A 293 33.39 24.66 5.65
C LEU A 293 33.89 26.10 5.64
N ARG A 294 33.41 26.96 6.56
CA ARG A 294 33.91 28.33 6.72
C ARG A 294 35.38 28.34 7.13
N ASP A 295 35.74 27.56 8.15
CA ASP A 295 37.13 27.44 8.61
C ASP A 295 38.07 26.93 7.51
N LEU A 296 37.61 25.95 6.73
CA LEU A 296 38.37 25.43 5.59
C LEU A 296 38.54 26.49 4.51
N HIS A 297 37.49 27.26 4.21
CA HIS A 297 37.53 28.33 3.22
C HIS A 297 38.55 29.41 3.61
N GLU A 298 38.53 29.88 4.86
CA GLU A 298 39.48 30.88 5.36
C GLU A 298 40.92 30.38 5.29
N ARG A 299 41.15 29.11 5.63
CA ARG A 299 42.49 28.49 5.55
C ARG A 299 43.00 28.41 4.11
N LEU A 300 42.15 27.97 3.18
CA LEU A 300 42.51 27.89 1.75
C LEU A 300 42.74 29.27 1.13
N LEU A 301 41.97 30.27 1.55
CA LEU A 301 42.15 31.64 1.11
C LEU A 301 43.52 32.18 1.57
N SER A 302 43.84 31.99 2.85
CA SER A 302 45.14 32.37 3.42
C SER A 302 46.32 31.66 2.73
N GLU A 303 46.17 30.35 2.44
CA GLU A 303 47.19 29.58 1.72
C GLU A 303 47.39 30.11 0.29
N LYS A 304 46.29 30.41 -0.41
CA LYS A 304 46.33 30.98 -1.76
C LYS A 304 47.08 32.31 -1.78
N GLU A 305 46.80 33.20 -0.82
CA GLU A 305 47.49 34.49 -0.71
C GLU A 305 49.00 34.30 -0.48
N LEU A 306 49.37 33.42 0.45
CA LEU A 306 50.78 33.10 0.73
C LEU A 306 51.50 32.54 -0.51
N LYS A 307 50.89 31.59 -1.22
CA LYS A 307 51.48 31.00 -2.44
C LYS A 307 51.60 32.03 -3.56
N THR A 308 50.63 32.92 -3.69
CA THR A 308 50.66 34.01 -4.67
C THR A 308 51.81 34.97 -4.39
N ALA A 309 51.99 35.36 -3.12
CA ALA A 309 53.12 36.19 -2.72
C ALA A 309 54.48 35.51 -3.01
N GLN A 310 54.61 34.22 -2.68
CA GLN A 310 55.83 33.44 -2.98
C GLN A 310 56.13 33.37 -4.48
N LEU A 311 55.10 33.19 -5.32
CA LEU A 311 55.24 33.18 -6.76
C LEU A 311 55.70 34.54 -7.30
N CYS A 312 55.10 35.63 -6.83
CA CYS A 312 55.50 36.99 -7.19
C CYS A 312 56.97 37.26 -6.86
N THR A 313 57.42 36.91 -5.66
CA THR A 313 58.83 37.06 -5.26
C THR A 313 59.77 36.25 -6.14
N LYS A 314 59.43 34.99 -6.44
CA LYS A 314 60.21 34.14 -7.35
C LYS A 314 60.28 34.72 -8.77
N LYS A 315 59.17 35.26 -9.27
CA LYS A 315 59.10 35.91 -10.60
C LYS A 315 59.99 37.14 -10.67
N VAL A 316 59.97 38.01 -9.65
CA VAL A 316 60.87 39.16 -9.56
C VAL A 316 62.33 38.72 -9.55
N GLY A 317 62.67 37.72 -8.73
CA GLY A 317 64.03 37.17 -8.68
C GLY A 317 64.50 36.55 -10.00
N PHE A 318 63.62 35.84 -10.71
CA PHE A 318 63.90 35.30 -12.04
C PHE A 318 64.16 36.41 -13.05
N ASN A 319 63.30 37.43 -13.10
CA ASN A 319 63.44 38.56 -14.01
C ASN A 319 64.76 39.31 -13.77
N ALA A 320 65.14 39.53 -12.51
CA ALA A 320 66.42 40.16 -12.16
C ALA A 320 67.62 39.33 -12.66
N LYS A 321 67.57 37.99 -12.54
CA LYS A 321 68.60 37.11 -13.08
C LYS A 321 68.67 37.15 -14.60
N CYS A 322 67.52 37.16 -15.29
CA CYS A 322 67.47 37.31 -16.74
C CYS A 322 68.08 38.63 -17.20
N LEU A 323 67.78 39.74 -16.51
CA LEU A 323 68.35 41.05 -16.80
C LEU A 323 69.88 41.02 -16.67
N LYS A 324 70.40 40.47 -15.56
CA LYS A 324 71.85 40.34 -15.33
C LYS A 324 72.52 39.46 -16.39
N ARG A 325 71.89 38.35 -16.78
CA ARG A 325 72.39 37.48 -17.86
C ARG A 325 72.48 38.25 -19.18
N ASN A 326 71.44 39.01 -19.53
CA ASN A 326 71.42 39.79 -20.77
C ASN A 326 72.51 40.87 -20.75
N GLN A 327 72.73 41.56 -19.62
CA GLN A 327 73.83 42.52 -19.46
C GLN A 327 75.20 41.88 -19.66
N LEU A 328 75.45 40.70 -19.07
CA LEU A 328 76.71 39.97 -19.27
C LEU A 328 76.90 39.53 -20.72
N HIS A 329 75.84 39.09 -21.39
CA HIS A 329 75.92 38.71 -22.81
C HIS A 329 76.29 39.90 -23.70
N GLU A 330 75.74 41.08 -23.40
CA GLU A 330 76.11 42.33 -24.08
C GLU A 330 77.55 42.78 -23.81
N GLU A 331 78.06 42.56 -22.60
CA GLU A 331 79.48 42.80 -22.29
C GLU A 331 80.41 41.83 -23.02
N ILE A 332 80.06 40.54 -23.06
CA ILE A 332 80.81 39.52 -23.81
C ILE A 332 80.85 39.90 -25.29
N ARG A 333 79.70 40.18 -25.90
CA ARG A 333 79.61 40.60 -27.31
C ARG A 333 80.50 41.79 -27.62
N ARG A 334 80.46 42.85 -26.79
CA ARG A 334 81.33 44.03 -26.96
C ARG A 334 82.81 43.70 -26.83
N LYS A 335 83.18 42.77 -25.95
CA LYS A 335 84.59 42.32 -25.81
C LYS A 335 85.03 41.46 -26.99
N GLU A 336 84.16 40.59 -27.50
CA GLU A 336 84.39 39.79 -28.69
C GLU A 336 84.58 40.67 -29.92
N GLU A 337 83.72 41.67 -30.13
CA GLU A 337 83.85 42.66 -31.22
C GLU A 337 85.19 43.40 -31.15
N LYS A 338 85.57 43.91 -29.96
CA LYS A 338 86.86 44.58 -29.76
C LYS A 338 88.05 43.64 -30.01
N SER A 339 87.97 42.40 -29.53
CA SER A 339 89.04 41.42 -29.70
C SER A 339 89.18 41.02 -31.17
N SER A 340 88.06 40.83 -31.88
CA SER A 340 88.04 40.56 -33.31
C SER A 340 88.66 41.71 -34.11
N ALA A 341 88.33 42.96 -33.77
CA ALA A 341 88.91 44.13 -34.42
C ALA A 341 90.42 44.23 -34.16
N LEU A 342 90.88 43.95 -32.94
CA LEU A 342 92.31 43.92 -32.60
C LEU A 342 93.06 42.83 -33.37
N VAL A 343 92.51 41.61 -33.40
CA VAL A 343 93.10 40.49 -34.16
C VAL A 343 93.20 40.82 -35.65
N HIS A 344 92.15 41.42 -36.23
CA HIS A 344 92.17 41.86 -37.62
C HIS A 344 93.26 42.90 -37.88
N SER A 345 93.38 43.91 -37.02
CA SER A 345 94.41 44.94 -37.15
C SER A 345 95.83 44.38 -37.01
N LEU A 346 96.07 43.47 -36.06
CA LEU A 346 97.38 42.80 -35.92
C LEU A 346 97.70 41.93 -37.13
N GLN A 347 96.70 41.24 -37.68
CA GLN A 347 96.86 40.45 -38.90
C GLN A 347 97.21 41.33 -40.10
N GLU A 348 96.59 42.50 -40.25
CA GLU A 348 96.92 43.48 -41.29
C GLU A 348 98.37 43.99 -41.15
N ILE A 349 98.79 44.38 -39.94
CA ILE A 349 100.17 44.82 -39.68
C ILE A 349 101.16 43.72 -40.06
N TYR A 350 100.92 42.49 -39.58
CA TYR A 350 101.78 41.35 -39.88
C TYR A 350 101.86 41.05 -41.39
N ASN A 351 100.73 41.12 -42.10
CA ASN A 351 100.70 40.93 -43.54
C ASN A 351 101.47 42.03 -44.28
N ASN A 352 101.38 43.28 -43.84
CA ASN A 352 102.12 44.40 -44.40
C ASN A 352 103.63 44.26 -44.15
N GLU A 353 104.05 43.88 -42.93
CA GLU A 353 105.46 43.63 -42.61
C GLU A 353 106.05 42.51 -43.47
N ILE A 354 105.29 41.43 -43.72
CA ILE A 354 105.70 40.37 -44.64
C ILE A 354 105.84 40.90 -46.07
N ALA A 355 104.90 41.71 -46.53
CA ALA A 355 104.93 42.29 -47.87
C ALA A 355 106.16 43.21 -48.05
N ASP A 356 106.41 44.11 -47.10
CA ASP A 356 107.58 45.01 -47.10
C ASP A 356 108.90 44.23 -47.09
N GLU A 357 109.00 43.18 -46.27
CA GLU A 357 110.17 42.28 -46.21
C GLU A 357 110.38 41.53 -47.53
N LEU A 358 109.30 41.11 -48.20
CA LEU A 358 109.37 40.49 -49.53
C LEU A 358 109.86 41.48 -50.58
N GLU A 359 109.33 42.71 -50.59
CA GLU A 359 109.78 43.79 -51.50
C GLU A 359 111.26 44.11 -51.31
N LEU A 360 111.74 44.23 -50.06
CA LEU A 360 113.15 44.44 -49.75
C LEU A 360 114.02 43.29 -50.27
N ARG A 361 113.58 42.03 -50.13
CA ARG A 361 114.32 40.87 -50.65
C ARG A 361 114.36 40.83 -52.17
N GLU A 362 113.32 41.29 -52.85
CA GLU A 362 113.32 41.42 -54.31
C GLU A 362 114.26 42.54 -54.76
N ALA A 363 114.24 43.69 -54.09
CA ALA A 363 115.16 44.80 -54.37
C ALA A 363 116.64 44.41 -54.19
N TYR A 364 116.96 43.63 -53.15
CA TYR A 364 118.33 43.11 -52.93
C TYR A 364 118.78 42.05 -53.93
N LYS A 365 117.86 41.38 -54.64
CA LYS A 365 118.19 40.42 -55.71
C LYS A 365 118.37 41.09 -57.08
N GLY A 366 118.00 42.36 -57.21
CA GLY A 366 118.11 43.17 -58.44
C GLY A 366 119.37 44.04 -58.53
N LEU A 367 120.21 44.03 -57.49
CA LEU A 367 121.58 44.58 -57.45
C LEU A 367 122.58 43.43 -57.61
#